data_AF-A0A6L7QG83-F1
#
_entry.id   AF-A0A6L7QG83-F1
#
_cell.length_a   1.000
_cell.length_b   1.000
_cell.length_c   1.000
_cell.angle_alpha   90.00
_cell.angle_beta   90.00
_cell.angle_gamma   90.00
#
_symmetry.space_group_name_H-M   'P 1'
#
loop_
_entity.id
_entity.type
_entity.pdbx_description
1 polymer ?
#
loop_
_entity_poly.entity_id
_entity_poly.type
_entity_poly.pdbx_seq_one_letter_code
_entity_poly.pdbx_strand_id
1 'polypeptide(L)'
;MIRQTRDFGFGVISGGQMRNFAFGHPLGSPAYLCTVAPFRPDIANAFYNALVNGDAAGAWDLVYRYEEPWLQWAIKHNWLASIKAAIQLKGLYPNHRLGPPHPAPEPGLTEELKALFDEIYEGEF
;
A
#
# COMPACT_ATOMS: atom_id res chain seq x y z
N MET A 1 1.43 -18.80 13.48
CA MET A 1 0.47 -19.46 12.58
C MET A 1 -0.86 -19.57 13.33
N ILE A 2 -2.01 -19.31 12.68
CA ILE A 2 -3.31 -19.43 13.36
C ILE A 2 -3.46 -20.87 13.86
N ARG A 3 -3.66 -21.04 15.17
CA ARG A 3 -3.57 -22.36 15.84
C ARG A 3 -4.49 -23.41 15.21
N GLN A 4 -5.66 -22.99 14.75
CA GLN A 4 -6.66 -23.87 14.14
C GLN A 4 -6.26 -24.42 12.77
N THR A 5 -5.41 -23.73 12.03
CA THR A 5 -5.06 -24.08 10.65
C THR A 5 -3.61 -24.55 10.49
N ARG A 6 -2.93 -24.81 11.61
CA ARG A 6 -1.49 -25.05 11.64
C ARG A 6 -1.05 -26.22 10.75
N ASP A 7 -1.82 -27.30 10.80
CA ASP A 7 -1.44 -28.58 10.21
C ASP A 7 -2.09 -28.78 8.82
N PHE A 8 -2.68 -27.72 8.25
CA PHE A 8 -3.44 -27.77 6.99
C PHE A 8 -2.73 -27.10 5.81
N GLY A 9 -1.48 -26.64 5.98
CA GLY A 9 -0.78 -25.89 4.93
C GLY A 9 -1.50 -24.60 4.53
N PHE A 10 -2.19 -23.96 5.49
CA PHE A 10 -3.09 -22.84 5.23
C PHE A 10 -2.52 -21.53 5.74
N GLY A 11 -2.37 -20.55 4.84
CA GLY A 11 -1.86 -19.21 5.15
C GLY A 11 -2.98 -18.18 5.23
N VAL A 12 -2.91 -17.28 6.23
CA VAL A 12 -3.82 -16.14 6.35
C VAL A 12 -3.09 -14.86 6.02
N ILE A 13 -3.50 -14.20 4.94
CA ILE A 13 -2.89 -12.96 4.45
C ILE A 13 -3.60 -11.77 5.10
N SER A 14 -2.85 -10.87 5.74
CA SER A 14 -3.41 -9.61 6.23
C SER A 14 -3.85 -8.73 5.05
N GLY A 15 -5.14 -8.41 5.00
CA GLY A 15 -5.70 -7.62 3.91
C GLY A 15 -5.44 -6.11 4.05
N GLY A 16 -5.17 -5.45 2.93
CA GLY A 16 -5.50 -4.05 2.70
C GLY A 16 -4.54 -2.98 3.22
N GLN A 17 -3.70 -3.21 4.23
CA GLN A 17 -2.82 -2.18 4.82
C GLN A 17 -1.61 -2.80 5.53
N MET A 18 -0.48 -2.09 5.57
CA MET A 18 0.70 -2.42 6.38
C MET A 18 0.32 -2.56 7.86
N ARG A 19 -0.49 -1.65 8.41
CA ARG A 19 -0.93 -1.72 9.82
C ARG A 19 -1.64 -3.05 10.15
N ASN A 20 -2.41 -3.59 9.20
CA ASN A 20 -3.09 -4.88 9.39
C ASN A 20 -2.10 -6.04 9.42
N PHE A 21 -0.96 -5.91 8.74
CA PHE A 21 0.14 -6.87 8.86
C PHE A 21 0.90 -6.72 10.17
N ALA A 22 1.13 -5.50 10.64
CA ALA A 22 1.76 -5.26 11.95
C ALA A 22 1.01 -5.97 13.08
N PHE A 23 -0.33 -5.99 13.04
CA PHE A 23 -1.15 -6.77 13.97
C PHE A 23 -1.23 -8.27 13.63
N GLY A 24 -1.29 -8.62 12.34
CA GLY A 24 -1.48 -10.00 11.88
C GLY A 24 -0.22 -10.86 11.99
N HIS A 25 0.97 -10.29 11.81
CA HIS A 25 2.23 -11.01 11.79
C HIS A 25 2.53 -11.72 13.13
N PRO A 26 2.40 -11.08 14.31
CA PRO A 26 2.52 -11.76 15.60
C PRO A 26 1.51 -12.91 15.80
N LEU A 27 0.35 -12.82 15.13
CA LEU A 27 -0.69 -13.86 15.17
C LEU A 27 -0.44 -14.98 14.14
N GLY A 28 0.59 -14.84 13.31
CA GLY A 28 1.02 -15.84 12.36
C GLY A 28 0.59 -15.62 10.92
N SER A 29 0.19 -14.41 10.55
CA SER A 29 0.05 -14.04 9.15
C SER A 29 1.44 -14.06 8.48
N PRO A 30 1.64 -14.82 7.40
CA PRO A 30 2.95 -14.89 6.74
C PRO A 30 3.17 -13.78 5.71
N ALA A 31 2.10 -13.10 5.27
CA ALA A 31 2.13 -12.12 4.19
C ALA A 31 0.96 -11.15 4.28
N TYR A 32 0.99 -10.10 3.48
CA TYR A 32 -0.05 -9.07 3.45
C TYR A 32 -0.29 -8.51 2.04
N LEU A 33 -1.45 -7.89 1.86
CA LEU A 33 -1.76 -7.09 0.69
C LEU A 33 -1.37 -5.64 0.97
N CYS A 34 -0.49 -5.08 0.16
CA CYS A 34 0.05 -3.73 0.31
C CYS A 34 -0.50 -2.77 -0.74
N THR A 35 -0.91 -1.59 -0.28
CA THR A 35 -1.51 -0.55 -1.12
C THR A 35 -0.50 0.29 -1.89
N VAL A 36 0.73 0.31 -1.39
CA VAL A 36 1.86 1.09 -1.92
C VAL A 36 2.71 0.26 -2.89
N ALA A 37 2.74 -1.07 -2.71
CA ALA A 37 3.56 -1.99 -3.51
C ALA A 37 3.40 -1.86 -5.04
N PRO A 38 2.23 -1.55 -5.62
CA PRO A 38 2.10 -1.43 -7.08
C PRO A 38 2.96 -0.31 -7.71
N PHE A 39 3.39 0.69 -6.93
CA PHE A 39 4.14 1.84 -7.45
C PHE A 39 5.38 2.21 -6.60
N ARG A 40 5.50 1.67 -5.38
CA ARG A 40 6.67 1.77 -4.48
C ARG A 40 6.91 0.43 -3.74
N PRO A 41 7.34 -0.63 -4.46
CA PRO A 41 7.60 -1.94 -3.86
C PRO A 41 8.77 -1.92 -2.87
N ASP A 42 9.70 -0.98 -3.01
CA ASP A 42 10.81 -0.72 -2.10
C ASP A 42 10.33 -0.40 -0.67
N ILE A 43 9.34 0.48 -0.52
CA ILE A 43 8.76 0.82 0.78
C ILE A 43 8.03 -0.39 1.38
N ALA A 44 7.28 -1.14 0.55
CA ALA A 44 6.61 -2.35 0.98
C ALA A 44 7.60 -3.41 1.52
N ASN A 45 8.71 -3.61 0.81
CA ASN A 45 9.76 -4.54 1.22
C ASN A 45 10.47 -4.07 2.50
N ALA A 46 10.77 -2.78 2.62
CA ALA A 46 11.38 -2.23 3.82
C ALA A 46 10.48 -2.43 5.05
N PHE A 47 9.17 -2.18 4.91
CA PHE A 47 8.19 -2.42 5.98
C PHE A 47 8.15 -3.90 6.37
N TYR A 48 8.06 -4.80 5.38
CA TYR A 48 8.06 -6.23 5.63
C TYR A 48 9.32 -6.67 6.40
N ASN A 49 10.49 -6.22 5.95
CA ASN A 49 11.77 -6.57 6.57
C ASN A 49 11.90 -6.00 7.98
N ALA A 50 11.50 -4.75 8.22
CA ALA A 50 11.52 -4.16 9.55
C ALA A 50 10.64 -4.99 10.51
N LEU A 51 9.41 -5.31 10.11
CA LEU A 51 8.49 -6.06 10.95
C LEU A 51 8.98 -7.48 11.24
N VAL A 52 9.42 -8.23 10.22
CA VAL A 52 9.85 -9.63 10.35
C VAL A 52 11.16 -9.74 11.14
N ASN A 53 12.03 -8.73 11.09
CA ASN A 53 13.26 -8.68 11.88
C ASN A 53 13.06 -8.14 13.31
N GLY A 54 11.83 -7.85 13.72
CA GLY A 54 11.50 -7.38 15.06
C GLY A 54 11.70 -5.87 15.28
N ASP A 55 11.97 -5.10 14.23
CA ASP A 55 12.00 -3.63 14.28
C ASP A 55 10.59 -3.07 14.12
N ALA A 56 9.80 -3.19 15.18
CA ALA A 56 8.43 -2.69 15.21
C ALA A 56 8.39 -1.15 15.05
N ALA A 57 9.36 -0.43 15.62
CA ALA A 57 9.39 1.02 15.56
C ALA A 57 9.62 1.52 14.12
N GLY A 58 10.61 0.95 13.41
CA GLY A 58 10.85 1.24 12.00
C GLY A 58 9.69 0.83 11.11
N ALA A 59 9.04 -0.31 11.39
CA ALA A 59 7.85 -0.72 10.63
C ALA A 59 6.69 0.30 10.78
N TRP A 60 6.45 0.83 11.98
CA TRP A 60 5.42 1.84 12.20
C TRP A 60 5.79 3.21 11.63
N ASP A 61 7.07 3.62 11.64
CA ASP A 61 7.52 4.84 10.95
C ASP A 61 7.15 4.81 9.47
N LEU A 62 7.40 3.68 8.80
CA LEU A 62 7.05 3.49 7.38
C LEU A 62 5.53 3.56 7.14
N VAL A 63 4.72 3.03 8.06
CA VAL A 63 3.25 3.13 7.98
C VAL A 63 2.82 4.59 8.02
N TYR A 64 3.30 5.35 9.02
CA TYR A 64 2.85 6.73 9.22
C TYR A 64 3.42 7.71 8.22
N ARG A 65 4.66 7.50 7.78
CA ARG A 65 5.33 8.36 6.80
C ARG A 65 4.79 8.15 5.39
N TYR A 66 4.55 6.90 4.99
CA TYR A 66 4.30 6.58 3.58
C TYR A 66 2.88 6.07 3.31
N GLU A 67 2.44 5.01 4.00
CA GLU A 67 1.17 4.37 3.66
C GLU A 67 -0.06 5.18 4.12
N GLU A 68 -0.04 5.70 5.35
CA GLU A 68 -1.18 6.42 5.92
C GLU A 68 -1.55 7.67 5.10
N PRO A 69 -0.63 8.60 4.77
CA PRO A 69 -1.00 9.80 4.03
C PRO A 69 -1.48 9.49 2.61
N TRP A 70 -0.84 8.50 1.95
CA TRP A 70 -1.29 7.97 0.65
C TRP A 70 -2.72 7.45 0.72
N LEU A 71 -3.03 6.58 1.69
CA LEU A 71 -4.36 6.00 1.85
C LEU A 71 -5.43 7.05 2.13
N GLN A 72 -5.14 7.98 3.05
CA GLN A 72 -6.07 9.04 3.39
C GLN A 72 -6.40 9.92 2.19
N TRP A 73 -5.44 10.16 1.31
CA TRP A 73 -5.65 10.89 0.06
C TRP A 73 -6.43 10.04 -0.96
N ALA A 74 -5.96 8.82 -1.25
CA ALA A 74 -6.53 7.96 -2.29
C ALA A 74 -7.99 7.59 -2.03
N ILE A 75 -8.39 7.41 -0.76
CA ILE A 75 -9.78 7.14 -0.38
C ILE A 75 -10.69 8.33 -0.73
N LYS A 76 -10.21 9.57 -0.54
CA LYS A 76 -10.96 10.79 -0.86
C LYS A 76 -11.07 11.01 -2.37
N HIS A 77 -10.02 10.67 -3.12
CA HIS A 77 -9.90 10.91 -4.57
C HIS A 77 -10.16 9.66 -5.42
N ASN A 78 -11.14 8.85 -5.02
CA ASN A 78 -11.49 7.58 -5.67
C ASN A 78 -10.31 6.58 -5.72
N TRP A 79 -10.31 5.67 -4.75
CA TRP A 79 -9.30 4.63 -4.55
C TRP A 79 -8.83 3.93 -5.83
N LEU A 80 -9.76 3.50 -6.68
CA LEU A 80 -9.43 2.74 -7.89
C LEU A 80 -8.76 3.63 -8.94
N ALA A 81 -9.25 4.86 -9.13
CA ALA A 81 -8.64 5.82 -10.05
C ALA A 81 -7.24 6.22 -9.56
N SER A 82 -7.13 6.48 -8.26
CA SER A 82 -5.88 6.89 -7.59
C SER A 82 -4.77 5.85 -7.77
N ILE A 83 -5.03 4.54 -7.54
CA ILE A 83 -4.01 3.51 -7.77
C ILE A 83 -3.58 3.45 -9.23
N LYS A 84 -4.51 3.49 -10.18
CA LYS A 84 -4.12 3.44 -11.59
C LYS A 84 -3.35 4.68 -12.02
N ALA A 85 -3.67 5.84 -11.46
CA ALA A 85 -2.92 7.08 -11.65
C ALA A 85 -1.50 6.96 -11.07
N ALA A 86 -1.34 6.37 -9.88
CA ALA A 86 -0.03 6.12 -9.27
C ALA A 86 0.85 5.22 -10.16
N ILE A 87 0.28 4.12 -10.67
CA ILE A 87 0.96 3.19 -11.58
C ILE A 87 1.29 3.90 -12.92
N GLN A 88 0.38 4.76 -13.41
CA GLN A 88 0.62 5.57 -14.61
C GLN A 88 1.78 6.55 -14.43
N LEU A 89 1.84 7.27 -13.30
CA LEU A 89 2.91 8.22 -13.02
C LEU A 89 4.28 7.56 -12.91
N LYS A 90 4.33 6.28 -12.49
CA LYS A 90 5.56 5.47 -12.52
C LYS A 90 5.89 4.89 -13.91
N GLY A 91 5.09 5.19 -14.94
CA GLY A 91 5.30 4.69 -16.30
C GLY A 91 4.98 3.21 -16.49
N LEU A 92 4.34 2.57 -15.51
CA LEU A 92 4.06 1.13 -15.52
C LEU A 92 2.74 0.79 -16.24
N TYR A 93 1.90 1.78 -16.49
CA TYR A 93 0.62 1.60 -17.17
C TYR A 93 0.21 2.89 -17.91
N PRO A 94 -0.40 2.83 -19.09
CA PRO A 94 -0.51 4.01 -19.96
C PRO A 94 -1.60 5.02 -19.55
N ASN A 95 -2.55 4.67 -18.68
CA ASN A 95 -3.66 5.55 -18.29
C ASN A 95 -4.34 5.13 -16.98
N HIS A 96 -5.09 6.02 -16.36
CA HIS A 96 -5.83 5.73 -15.13
C HIS A 96 -7.35 5.50 -15.33
N ARG A 97 -7.76 5.14 -16.55
CA ARG A 97 -9.19 4.94 -16.89
C ARG A 97 -9.77 3.74 -16.13
N LEU A 98 -11.02 3.87 -15.67
CA LEU A 98 -11.75 2.78 -15.06
C LEU A 98 -12.72 2.15 -16.07
N GLY A 99 -12.97 0.85 -15.92
CA GLY A 99 -13.99 0.16 -16.71
C GLY A 99 -15.39 0.46 -16.16
N PRO A 100 -16.45 0.43 -16.99
CA PRO A 100 -17.83 0.55 -16.52
C PRO A 100 -18.14 -0.50 -15.43
N PRO A 101 -18.97 -0.18 -14.42
CA PRO A 101 -19.80 1.02 -14.30
C PRO A 101 -19.11 2.20 -13.57
N HIS A 102 -17.79 2.12 -13.33
CA HIS A 102 -17.10 3.19 -12.61
C HIS A 102 -17.11 4.50 -13.39
N PRO A 103 -17.32 5.66 -12.72
CA PRO A 103 -17.24 6.95 -13.38
C PRO A 103 -15.82 7.21 -13.89
N ALA A 104 -15.72 8.11 -14.86
CA ALA A 104 -14.43 8.62 -15.28
C ALA A 104 -13.70 9.27 -14.07
N PRO A 105 -12.38 9.10 -13.98
CA PRO A 105 -11.57 9.83 -13.01
C PRO A 105 -11.74 11.35 -13.12
N GLU A 106 -11.56 12.06 -12.00
CA GLU A 106 -11.66 13.51 -11.95
C GLU A 106 -10.55 14.17 -12.80
N PRO A 107 -10.86 15.28 -13.50
CA PRO A 107 -9.83 16.08 -14.16
C PRO A 107 -8.81 16.58 -13.14
N GLY A 108 -7.51 16.51 -13.46
CA GLY A 108 -6.44 16.97 -12.56
C GLY A 108 -5.94 15.93 -11.56
N LEU A 109 -6.55 14.73 -11.50
CA LEU A 109 -6.15 13.68 -10.56
C LEU A 109 -4.66 13.35 -10.62
N THR A 110 -4.08 13.29 -11.83
CA THR A 110 -2.65 12.97 -12.02
C THR A 110 -1.72 14.08 -11.54
N GLU A 111 -2.13 15.34 -11.69
CA GLU A 111 -1.40 16.52 -11.28
C GLU A 111 -1.41 16.66 -9.75
N GLU A 112 -2.57 16.48 -9.12
CA GLU A 112 -2.70 16.46 -7.67
C GLU A 112 -1.94 15.29 -7.04
N LEU A 113 -2.03 14.10 -7.65
CA LEU A 113 -1.29 12.93 -7.20
C LEU A 113 0.22 13.11 -7.34
N LYS A 114 0.68 13.80 -8.38
CA LYS A 114 2.10 14.11 -8.52
C LYS A 114 2.56 15.01 -7.37
N ALA A 115 1.81 16.06 -7.04
CA ALA A 115 2.14 16.91 -5.90
C ALA A 115 2.18 16.13 -4.57
N LEU A 116 1.23 15.22 -4.36
CA LEU A 116 1.24 14.31 -3.21
C LEU A 116 2.48 13.40 -3.21
N PHE A 117 2.88 12.89 -4.37
CA PHE A 117 4.09 12.07 -4.49
C PHE A 117 5.34 12.87 -4.14
N ASP A 118 5.42 14.12 -4.61
CA ASP A 118 6.52 15.01 -4.28
C ASP A 118 6.56 15.29 -2.76
N GLU A 119 5.40 15.38 -2.09
CA GLU A 119 5.33 15.56 -0.63
C GLU A 119 5.69 14.31 0.19
N ILE A 120 5.13 13.15 -0.17
CA ILE A 120 5.25 11.92 0.62
C ILE A 120 6.54 11.15 0.28
N TYR A 121 6.93 11.20 -0.99
CA TYR A 121 7.93 10.28 -1.56
C TYR A 121 9.18 10.99 -2.09
N GLU A 122 9.19 12.31 -2.29
CA GLU A 122 10.42 13.05 -2.51
C GLU A 122 11.05 13.48 -1.18
N GLY A 123 11.98 12.64 -0.74
CA GLY A 123 12.69 12.62 0.53
C GLY A 123 13.40 11.26 0.63
N GLU A 124 14.47 11.15 1.41
CA GLU A 124 15.35 9.96 1.39
C GLU A 124 14.57 8.64 1.54
N PHE A 125 14.67 7.85 0.47
CA PHE A 125 14.66 6.40 0.45
C PHE A 125 15.84 5.91 -0.37
#